data_AF-A0A8S3S2M5-F1
#
_entry.id   AF-A0A8S3S2M5-F1
#
_cell.length_a   1.000
_cell.length_b   1.000
_cell.length_c   1.000
_cell.angle_alpha   90.00
_cell.angle_beta   90.00
_cell.angle_gamma   90.00
#
_symmetry.space_group_name_H-M   'P 1'
#
loop_
_entity.id
_entity.type
_entity.pdbx_description
1 polymer ?
#
loop_
_entity_poly.entity_id
_entity_poly.type
_entity_poly.pdbx_seq_one_letter_code
_entity_poly.pdbx_strand_id
1 'polypeptide(L)'
;MYSRIFLWEFQKQFLSDILPNFDNFTRCHDSNDPLDGSKLPKEQSGVSILWPDSWSGNVKKLKEGNERIVAITLSSNYNICIINAYLPTNDKDSAYEYSECLDIIFDIIQKYQDLYEIILCGDLNGTLLHSRSNKHDKLLKNFVQELGLQTAGNYDSKMTFFHHSGQSSSQIDYILTRNISIFKEHKIWDRSATNSSAHVPVETNTTSGMK
;
A
#
# COMPACT_ATOMS: atom_id res chain seq x y z
N MET A 1 -23.41 -8.83 -5.08
CA MET A 1 -23.03 -7.41 -4.90
C MET A 1 -21.84 -7.42 -3.95
N TYR A 2 -20.62 -7.33 -4.47
CA TYR A 2 -19.43 -7.33 -3.62
C TYR A 2 -19.15 -5.87 -3.24
N SER A 3 -19.22 -5.57 -1.95
CA SER A 3 -18.80 -4.28 -1.43
C SER A 3 -17.29 -4.20 -1.59
N ARG A 4 -16.82 -3.26 -2.43
CA ARG A 4 -15.46 -2.75 -2.24
C ARG A 4 -15.40 -2.28 -0.79
N ILE A 5 -14.45 -2.79 -0.02
CA ILE A 5 -14.26 -2.36 1.37
C ILE A 5 -13.53 -1.04 1.27
N PHE A 6 -14.28 0.03 1.46
CA PHE A 6 -13.73 1.37 1.62
C PHE A 6 -13.45 1.59 3.10
N LEU A 7 -12.56 2.54 3.38
CA LEU A 7 -12.25 2.92 4.76
C LEU A 7 -12.69 4.37 4.96
N TRP A 8 -13.92 4.53 5.41
CA TRP A 8 -14.51 5.82 5.77
C TRP A 8 -14.08 6.26 7.16
N GLU A 9 -14.15 7.56 7.44
CA GLU A 9 -13.72 8.12 8.73
C GLU A 9 -14.44 7.45 9.92
N PHE A 10 -15.74 7.19 9.80
CA PHE A 10 -16.52 6.53 10.86
C PHE A 10 -16.11 5.06 11.11
N GLN A 11 -15.45 4.41 10.14
CA GLN A 11 -14.96 3.04 10.29
C GLN A 11 -13.60 2.97 10.99
N LYS A 12 -12.93 4.11 11.24
CA LYS A 12 -11.68 4.10 12.01
C LYS A 12 -11.88 3.51 13.41
N GLN A 13 -12.99 3.85 14.07
CA GLN A 13 -13.31 3.27 15.38
C GLN A 13 -13.52 1.77 15.28
N PHE A 14 -14.20 1.30 14.22
CA PHE A 14 -14.40 -0.13 13.99
C PHE A 14 -13.07 -0.90 13.91
N LEU A 15 -12.04 -0.36 13.25
CA LEU A 15 -10.70 -0.98 13.22
C LEU A 15 -10.12 -1.17 14.63
N SER A 16 -10.24 -0.16 15.49
CA SER A 16 -9.81 -0.26 16.89
C SER A 16 -10.63 -1.27 17.68
N ASP A 17 -11.92 -1.40 17.39
CA ASP A 17 -12.82 -2.33 18.09
C ASP A 17 -12.52 -3.80 17.73
N ILE A 18 -12.20 -4.08 16.46
CA ILE A 18 -11.89 -5.45 16.00
C ILE A 18 -10.43 -5.87 16.22
N LEU A 19 -9.52 -4.90 16.42
CA LEU A 19 -8.09 -5.13 16.65
C LEU A 19 -7.61 -4.37 17.90
N PRO A 20 -8.08 -4.74 19.10
CA PRO A 20 -7.87 -3.95 20.33
C PRO A 20 -6.42 -3.92 20.84
N ASN A 21 -5.53 -4.72 20.26
CA ASN A 21 -4.10 -4.78 20.62
C ASN A 21 -3.20 -4.20 19.52
N PHE A 22 -3.78 -3.40 18.61
CA PHE A 22 -3.09 -2.78 17.50
C PHE A 22 -3.36 -1.27 17.49
N ASP A 23 -2.29 -0.49 17.36
CA ASP A 23 -2.36 0.91 16.97
C ASP A 23 -2.30 0.98 15.44
N ASN A 24 -2.74 2.10 14.89
CA ASN A 24 -2.77 2.30 13.46
C ASN A 24 -2.49 3.75 13.07
N PHE A 25 -2.06 3.93 11.83
CA PHE A 25 -2.07 5.23 11.16
C PHE A 25 -2.92 5.12 9.91
N THR A 26 -4.10 5.70 10.00
CA THR A 26 -5.12 5.61 8.96
C THR A 26 -5.43 6.97 8.38
N ARG A 27 -5.47 7.06 7.06
CA ARG A 27 -6.05 8.19 6.32
C ARG A 27 -7.20 7.68 5.47
N CYS A 28 -8.29 8.43 5.46
CA CYS A 28 -9.55 8.09 4.84
C CYS A 28 -9.98 9.21 3.92
N HIS A 29 -10.74 8.88 2.87
CA HIS A 29 -11.47 9.88 2.11
C HIS A 29 -12.82 10.17 2.79
N ASP A 30 -13.13 11.46 2.88
CA ASP A 30 -14.42 12.01 3.31
C ASP A 30 -14.82 11.77 4.78
N SER A 31 -15.46 12.78 5.36
CA SER A 31 -16.15 12.70 6.66
C SER A 31 -17.65 12.47 6.53
N ASN A 32 -18.19 12.59 5.31
CA ASN A 32 -19.61 12.42 5.04
C ASN A 32 -19.98 10.93 4.98
N ASP A 33 -21.08 10.58 5.65
CA ASP A 33 -21.62 9.23 5.65
C ASP A 33 -22.24 8.92 4.27
N PRO A 34 -21.72 7.93 3.51
CA PRO A 34 -22.30 7.54 2.23
C PRO A 34 -23.73 6.98 2.35
N LEU A 35 -24.21 6.71 3.56
CA LEU A 35 -25.59 6.30 3.85
C LEU A 35 -26.60 7.47 3.79
N ASP A 36 -26.16 8.73 3.67
CA ASP A 36 -27.04 9.91 3.55
C ASP A 36 -27.78 9.99 2.19
N GLY A 37 -27.69 8.94 1.35
CA GLY A 37 -28.53 8.76 0.16
C GLY A 37 -28.24 9.72 -1.01
N SER A 38 -27.47 10.79 -0.82
CA SER A 38 -27.09 11.75 -1.85
C SER A 38 -25.84 11.31 -2.60
N LYS A 39 -25.96 10.26 -3.42
CA LYS A 39 -24.91 9.68 -4.30
C LYS A 39 -23.74 9.03 -3.54
N LEU A 40 -23.45 7.78 -3.89
CA LEU A 40 -22.18 7.16 -3.51
C LEU A 40 -21.02 8.01 -4.07
N PRO A 41 -20.04 8.43 -3.24
CA PRO A 41 -18.89 9.18 -3.73
C PRO A 41 -18.17 8.39 -4.82
N LYS A 42 -17.82 9.09 -5.90
CA LYS A 42 -17.23 8.52 -7.13
C LYS A 42 -15.82 7.98 -6.92
N GLU A 43 -15.10 8.54 -5.97
CA GLU A 43 -13.72 8.21 -5.66
C GLU A 43 -13.65 7.93 -4.16
N GLN A 44 -13.24 6.70 -3.82
CA GLN A 44 -13.18 6.26 -2.45
C GLN A 44 -11.80 5.67 -2.23
N SER A 45 -11.06 6.30 -1.33
CA SER A 45 -9.73 5.86 -0.93
C SER A 45 -9.68 5.64 0.56
N GLY A 46 -8.60 5.04 0.99
CA GLY A 46 -8.28 4.85 2.38
C GLY A 46 -7.10 3.92 2.47
N VAL A 47 -6.17 4.26 3.34
CA VAL A 47 -4.98 3.46 3.55
C VAL A 47 -4.66 3.48 5.04
N SER A 48 -4.21 2.33 5.53
CA SER A 48 -3.86 2.16 6.93
C SER A 48 -2.59 1.35 7.05
N ILE A 49 -1.77 1.70 8.04
CA ILE A 49 -0.72 0.83 8.55
C ILE A 49 -1.12 0.47 9.98
N LEU A 50 -1.14 -0.83 10.29
CA LEU A 50 -1.45 -1.35 11.63
C LEU A 50 -0.20 -1.99 12.21
N TRP A 51 -0.01 -1.86 13.52
CA TRP A 51 1.09 -2.50 14.25
C TRP A 51 0.65 -2.90 15.67
N PRO A 52 1.26 -3.93 16.27
CA PRO A 52 0.98 -4.29 17.66
C PRO A 52 1.27 -3.12 18.61
N ASP A 53 0.44 -2.92 19.64
CA ASP A 53 0.61 -1.81 20.61
C ASP A 53 1.98 -1.79 21.28
N SER A 54 2.59 -2.96 21.43
CA SER A 54 3.94 -3.10 21.98
C SER A 54 5.01 -2.38 21.14
N TRP A 55 4.71 -2.03 19.88
CA TRP A 55 5.62 -1.30 18.99
C TRP A 55 5.38 0.21 18.99
N SER A 56 4.31 0.72 19.59
CA SER A 56 3.91 2.12 19.45
C SER A 56 4.97 3.11 19.95
N GLY A 57 5.79 2.74 20.94
CA GLY A 57 6.91 3.56 21.39
C GLY A 57 8.05 3.71 20.36
N ASN A 58 8.12 2.81 19.37
CA ASN A 58 9.12 2.80 18.31
C ASN A 58 8.59 3.34 16.98
N VAL A 59 7.28 3.62 16.90
CA VAL A 59 6.62 4.07 15.66
C VAL A 59 6.37 5.57 15.73
N LYS A 60 6.79 6.29 14.69
CA LYS A 60 6.47 7.70 14.49
C LYS A 60 5.68 7.87 13.21
N LYS A 61 4.47 8.41 13.33
CA LYS A 61 3.56 8.73 12.21
C LYS A 61 4.11 9.95 11.45
N LEU A 62 4.21 9.87 10.13
CA LEU A 62 4.66 10.97 9.29
C LEU A 62 3.48 11.86 8.88
N LYS A 63 3.72 13.18 8.82
CA LYS A 63 2.66 14.15 8.48
C LYS A 63 2.45 14.25 6.97
N GLU A 64 3.46 13.87 6.20
CA GLU A 64 3.46 13.74 4.76
C GLU A 64 2.51 12.62 4.31
N GLY A 65 2.05 12.70 3.06
CA GLY A 65 1.04 11.81 2.50
C GLY A 65 -0.34 12.45 2.40
N ASN A 66 -1.32 11.66 1.97
CA ASN A 66 -2.70 12.04 1.72
C ASN A 66 -3.64 10.85 2.02
N GLU A 67 -4.91 10.92 1.66
CA GLU A 67 -5.91 9.86 1.83
C GLU A 67 -5.59 8.53 1.11
N ARG A 68 -4.56 8.51 0.26
CA ARG A 68 -4.06 7.32 -0.44
C ARG A 68 -2.69 6.87 0.04
N ILE A 69 -1.97 7.70 0.80
CA ILE A 69 -0.58 7.48 1.18
C ILE A 69 -0.41 7.78 2.67
N VAL A 70 0.00 6.77 3.43
CA VAL A 70 0.45 6.93 4.82
C VAL A 70 1.88 6.45 4.93
N ALA A 71 2.64 7.12 5.79
CA ALA A 71 3.99 6.70 6.09
C ALA A 71 4.27 6.75 7.59
N ILE A 72 5.08 5.81 8.05
CA ILE A 72 5.60 5.75 9.40
C ILE A 72 7.11 5.53 9.35
N THR A 73 7.82 6.02 10.37
CA THR A 73 9.18 5.56 10.65
C THR A 73 9.17 4.64 11.86
N LEU A 74 9.97 3.60 11.78
CA LEU A 74 10.18 2.64 12.84
C LEU A 74 11.63 2.72 13.31
N SER A 75 11.80 3.00 14.59
CA SER A 75 13.09 2.86 15.28
C SER A 75 13.32 1.40 15.63
N SER A 76 14.19 0.73 14.90
CA SER A 76 14.61 -0.65 15.18
C SER A 76 16.14 -0.77 15.05
N ASN A 77 16.68 -2.00 14.93
CA ASN A 77 18.10 -2.18 14.59
C ASN A 77 18.44 -1.55 13.23
N TYR A 78 17.46 -1.47 12.33
CA TYR A 78 17.51 -0.62 11.15
C TYR A 78 16.46 0.49 11.32
N ASN A 79 16.83 1.74 11.07
CA ASN A 79 15.84 2.80 10.92
C ASN A 79 15.09 2.51 9.63
N ILE A 80 13.78 2.24 9.71
CA ILE A 80 12.96 1.91 8.54
C ILE A 80 11.88 2.98 8.36
N CYS A 81 11.66 3.40 7.12
CA CYS A 81 10.51 4.21 6.71
C CYS A 81 9.60 3.32 5.86
N ILE A 82 8.39 3.07 6.37
CA ILE A 82 7.36 2.30 5.65
C ILE A 82 6.37 3.30 5.07
N ILE A 83 6.20 3.24 3.76
CA ILE A 83 5.21 4.01 2.99
C ILE A 83 4.19 3.01 2.46
N ASN A 84 2.95 3.10 2.92
CA ASN A 84 1.85 2.31 2.37
C ASN A 84 1.00 3.19 1.45
N ALA A 85 0.75 2.71 0.24
CA ALA A 85 0.03 3.45 -0.79
C ALA A 85 -1.10 2.62 -1.42
N TYR A 86 -2.23 3.28 -1.69
CA TYR A 86 -3.31 2.77 -2.51
C TYR A 86 -3.54 3.71 -3.71
N LEU A 87 -2.84 3.43 -4.81
CA LEU A 87 -2.79 4.32 -5.97
C LEU A 87 -4.07 4.23 -6.83
N PRO A 88 -4.42 5.30 -7.57
CA PRO A 88 -5.59 5.30 -8.44
C PRO A 88 -5.60 4.16 -9.47
N THR A 89 -6.78 3.57 -9.69
CA THR A 89 -6.99 2.59 -10.78
C THR A 89 -6.97 3.30 -12.14
N ASN A 90 -6.60 2.59 -13.21
CA ASN A 90 -6.59 3.15 -14.57
C ASN A 90 -8.02 3.39 -15.10
N ASP A 91 -8.50 4.62 -14.96
CA ASP A 91 -9.77 5.10 -15.52
C ASP A 91 -9.54 6.28 -16.50
N LYS A 92 -10.63 6.95 -16.91
CA LYS A 92 -10.51 8.15 -17.73
C LYS A 92 -10.08 9.30 -16.81
N ASP A 93 -8.86 9.77 -17.04
CA ASP A 93 -8.21 10.91 -16.37
C ASP A 93 -7.45 10.60 -15.06
N SER A 94 -7.48 9.35 -14.54
CA SER A 94 -6.68 8.93 -13.37
C SER A 94 -5.17 9.11 -13.49
N ALA A 95 -4.61 9.22 -14.70
CA ALA A 95 -3.17 9.28 -14.89
C ALA A 95 -2.53 10.52 -14.23
N TYR A 96 -3.28 11.62 -14.12
CA TYR A 96 -2.83 12.82 -13.44
C TYR A 96 -2.78 12.60 -11.91
N GLU A 97 -3.87 12.14 -11.31
CA GLU A 97 -3.94 11.80 -9.87
C GLU A 97 -2.91 10.73 -9.48
N TYR A 98 -2.69 9.76 -10.36
CA TYR A 98 -1.67 8.74 -10.18
C TYR A 98 -0.26 9.34 -10.13
N SER A 99 0.04 10.30 -11.02
CA SER A 99 1.31 11.02 -11.03
C SER A 99 1.49 11.86 -9.76
N GLU A 100 0.45 12.58 -9.33
CA GLU A 100 0.50 13.37 -8.08
C GLU A 100 0.77 12.49 -6.86
N CYS A 101 0.18 11.29 -6.81
CA CYS A 101 0.49 10.33 -5.75
C CYS A 101 1.96 9.87 -5.79
N LEU A 102 2.51 9.61 -6.98
CA LEU A 102 3.93 9.26 -7.12
C LEU A 102 4.84 10.41 -6.70
N ASP A 103 4.51 11.66 -7.02
CA ASP A 103 5.28 12.85 -6.60
C ASP A 103 5.29 12.98 -5.06
N ILE A 104 4.16 12.74 -4.39
CA ILE A 104 4.10 12.72 -2.93
C ILE A 104 5.00 11.62 -2.35
N ILE A 105 4.97 10.41 -2.93
CA ILE A 105 5.84 9.32 -2.50
C ILE A 105 7.31 9.67 -2.75
N PHE A 106 7.64 10.28 -3.90
CA PHE A 106 8.97 10.76 -4.22
C PHE A 106 9.50 11.71 -3.14
N ASP A 107 8.71 12.72 -2.77
CA ASP A 107 9.09 13.70 -1.74
C ASP A 107 9.36 13.05 -0.38
N ILE A 108 8.54 12.07 0.02
CA ILE A 108 8.78 11.28 1.23
C ILE A 108 10.10 10.52 1.11
N ILE A 109 10.34 9.82 0.00
CA ILE A 109 11.58 9.06 -0.22
C ILE A 109 12.80 9.99 -0.17
N GLN A 110 12.78 11.11 -0.89
CA GLN A 110 13.90 12.06 -0.91
C GLN A 110 14.21 12.60 0.48
N LYS A 111 13.17 12.89 1.27
CA LYS A 111 13.32 13.44 2.62
C LYS A 111 13.91 12.44 3.63
N TYR A 112 13.63 11.15 3.48
CA TYR A 112 13.95 10.13 4.50
C TYR A 112 15.04 9.13 4.09
N GLN A 113 15.38 9.02 2.80
CA GLN A 113 16.31 8.00 2.27
C GLN A 113 17.72 8.02 2.88
N ASP A 114 18.19 9.16 3.37
CA ASP A 114 19.55 9.27 3.94
C ASP A 114 19.63 8.73 5.38
N LEU A 115 18.50 8.62 6.06
CA LEU A 115 18.41 8.25 7.48
C LEU A 115 17.70 6.91 7.70
N TYR A 116 16.90 6.48 6.73
CA TYR A 116 16.03 5.33 6.83
C TYR A 116 16.16 4.45 5.60
N GLU A 117 16.11 3.13 5.83
CA GLU A 117 15.79 2.20 4.76
C GLU A 117 14.34 2.39 4.33
N ILE A 118 14.11 2.48 3.03
CA ILE A 118 12.79 2.77 2.46
C ILE A 118 12.11 1.46 2.08
N ILE A 119 10.88 1.29 2.57
CA ILE A 119 9.95 0.24 2.14
C ILE A 119 8.68 0.91 1.63
N LEU A 120 8.42 0.81 0.33
CA LEU A 120 7.17 1.21 -0.30
C LEU A 120 6.31 -0.04 -0.52
N CYS A 121 5.09 -0.06 -0.01
CA CYS A 121 4.17 -1.17 -0.18
C CYS A 121 2.73 -0.73 -0.46
N GLY A 122 1.90 -1.69 -0.86
CA GLY A 122 0.46 -1.51 -1.04
C GLY A 122 -0.01 -1.87 -2.45
N ASP A 123 -1.26 -1.52 -2.76
CA ASP A 123 -1.84 -1.69 -4.10
C ASP A 123 -1.46 -0.47 -4.95
N LEU A 124 -0.48 -0.68 -5.82
CA LEU A 124 0.05 0.36 -6.67
C LEU A 124 -0.73 0.50 -7.98
N ASN A 125 -1.73 -0.34 -8.27
CA ASN A 125 -2.57 -0.24 -9.48
C ASN A 125 -1.84 -0.04 -10.82
N GLY A 126 -0.58 -0.47 -10.90
CA GLY A 126 0.26 -0.51 -12.08
C GLY A 126 1.14 -1.76 -12.03
N THR A 127 1.45 -2.37 -13.17
CA THR A 127 2.25 -3.60 -13.21
C THR A 127 3.70 -3.36 -13.62
N LEU A 128 4.62 -4.05 -12.94
CA LEU A 128 6.04 -4.09 -13.30
C LEU A 128 6.36 -5.19 -14.34
N LEU A 129 5.49 -6.18 -14.54
CA LEU A 129 5.82 -7.42 -15.27
C LEU A 129 5.72 -7.32 -16.80
N HIS A 130 4.73 -6.59 -17.34
CA HIS A 130 4.40 -6.69 -18.78
C HIS A 130 5.10 -5.64 -19.65
N SER A 131 5.55 -6.03 -20.84
CA SER A 131 6.15 -5.10 -21.82
C SER A 131 5.13 -4.16 -22.47
N ARG A 132 3.90 -4.63 -22.68
CA ARG A 132 2.76 -3.79 -23.08
C ARG A 132 2.21 -3.10 -21.84
N SER A 133 2.54 -1.82 -21.71
CA SER A 133 2.26 -1.01 -20.53
C SER A 133 1.17 0.02 -20.82
N ASN A 134 0.17 0.06 -19.94
CA ASN A 134 -0.74 1.20 -19.87
C ASN A 134 0.01 2.44 -19.32
N LYS A 135 -0.67 3.57 -19.16
CA LYS A 135 -0.02 4.80 -18.65
C LYS A 135 0.52 4.63 -17.22
N HIS A 136 -0.25 4.02 -16.31
CA HIS A 136 0.15 3.79 -14.92
C HIS A 136 1.37 2.86 -14.85
N ASP A 137 1.39 1.79 -15.64
CA ASP A 137 2.52 0.86 -15.72
C ASP A 137 3.81 1.58 -16.12
N LYS A 138 3.73 2.51 -17.09
CA LYS A 138 4.90 3.30 -17.53
C LYS A 138 5.37 4.25 -16.43
N LEU A 139 4.44 4.96 -15.80
CA LEU A 139 4.75 5.88 -14.70
C LEU A 139 5.41 5.13 -13.54
N LEU A 140 4.83 4.00 -13.11
CA LEU A 140 5.36 3.18 -12.03
C LEU A 140 6.75 2.61 -12.37
N LYS A 141 6.93 2.08 -13.59
CA LYS A 141 8.23 1.54 -14.02
C LYS A 141 9.31 2.61 -14.02
N ASN A 142 9.02 3.79 -14.56
CA ASN A 142 9.96 4.91 -14.56
C ASN A 142 10.29 5.32 -13.13
N PHE A 143 9.29 5.47 -12.27
CA PHE A 143 9.46 5.81 -10.86
C PHE A 143 10.35 4.80 -10.11
N VAL A 144 10.08 3.51 -10.28
CA VAL A 144 10.86 2.42 -9.67
C VAL A 144 12.29 2.42 -10.18
N GLN A 145 12.49 2.59 -11.49
CA GLN A 145 13.82 2.64 -12.10
C GLN A 145 14.61 3.87 -11.64
N GLU A 146 14.00 5.05 -11.63
CA GLU A 146 14.62 6.32 -11.24
C GLU A 146 15.10 6.28 -9.79
N LEU A 147 14.27 5.74 -8.89
CA LEU A 147 14.61 5.64 -7.48
C LEU A 147 15.45 4.40 -7.13
N GLY A 148 15.81 3.57 -8.11
CA GLY A 148 16.56 2.33 -7.89
C GLY A 148 15.83 1.35 -6.97
N LEU A 149 14.49 1.38 -6.98
CA LEU A 149 13.66 0.46 -6.21
C LEU A 149 13.61 -0.91 -6.87
N GLN A 150 13.50 -1.93 -6.04
CA GLN A 150 13.44 -3.32 -6.43
C GLN A 150 12.35 -4.01 -5.65
N THR A 151 11.78 -5.04 -6.28
CA THR A 151 10.83 -5.93 -5.63
C THR A 151 11.51 -6.71 -4.51
N ALA A 152 10.89 -6.72 -3.33
CA ALA A 152 11.45 -7.33 -2.12
C ALA A 152 11.87 -8.82 -2.31
N GLY A 153 11.21 -9.56 -3.20
CA GLY A 153 11.65 -10.88 -3.62
C GLY A 153 11.46 -11.14 -5.11
N ASN A 154 11.88 -12.32 -5.56
CA ASN A 154 11.47 -12.85 -6.86
C ASN A 154 9.97 -13.18 -6.78
N TYR A 155 9.14 -12.22 -7.17
CA TYR A 155 7.73 -12.45 -7.42
C TYR A 155 7.61 -13.31 -8.67
N ASP A 156 7.86 -14.61 -8.57
CA ASP A 156 7.66 -15.54 -9.67
C ASP A 156 6.18 -15.56 -10.05
N SER A 157 5.81 -14.66 -10.98
CA SER A 157 4.57 -14.60 -11.77
C SER A 157 3.23 -14.79 -11.05
N LYS A 158 3.20 -14.83 -9.71
CA LYS A 158 1.98 -14.94 -8.93
C LYS A 158 1.23 -13.61 -8.94
N MET A 159 -0.06 -13.72 -9.26
CA MET A 159 -0.97 -12.59 -9.35
C MET A 159 -1.47 -12.24 -7.95
N THR A 160 -1.59 -10.94 -7.67
CA THR A 160 -2.06 -10.43 -6.37
C THR A 160 -3.52 -10.01 -6.44
N PHE A 161 -4.02 -9.68 -7.63
CA PHE A 161 -5.40 -9.29 -7.88
C PHE A 161 -6.08 -10.27 -8.84
N PHE A 162 -7.33 -10.62 -8.51
CA PHE A 162 -8.17 -11.49 -9.33
C PHE A 162 -9.52 -10.82 -9.56
N HIS A 163 -9.80 -10.46 -10.81
CA HIS A 163 -11.06 -9.84 -11.16
C HIS A 163 -12.23 -10.78 -10.82
N HIS A 164 -13.36 -10.22 -10.39
CA HIS A 164 -14.51 -10.99 -9.92
C HIS A 164 -15.09 -11.94 -10.99
N SER A 165 -14.85 -11.66 -12.28
CA SER A 165 -15.27 -12.53 -13.38
C SER A 165 -14.39 -13.78 -13.54
N GLY A 166 -13.23 -13.82 -12.86
CA GLY A 166 -12.23 -14.87 -13.02
C GLY A 166 -11.47 -14.83 -14.36
N GLN A 167 -11.75 -13.86 -15.23
CA GLN A 167 -11.18 -13.79 -16.58
C GLN A 167 -9.86 -13.01 -16.65
N SER A 168 -9.54 -12.24 -15.61
CA SER A 168 -8.30 -11.48 -15.55
C SER A 168 -7.72 -11.49 -14.15
N SER A 169 -6.40 -11.47 -14.11
CA SER A 169 -5.60 -11.39 -12.91
C SER A 169 -4.38 -10.55 -13.20
N SER A 170 -3.91 -9.80 -12.22
CA SER A 170 -2.74 -8.93 -12.34
C SER A 170 -1.92 -8.97 -11.07
N GLN A 171 -0.63 -8.68 -11.20
CA GLN A 171 0.19 -8.31 -10.07
C GLN A 171 0.25 -6.79 -10.01
N ILE A 172 -0.35 -6.22 -8.96
CA ILE A 172 -0.42 -4.78 -8.71
C ILE A 172 -0.11 -4.41 -7.26
N ASP A 173 -0.04 -5.41 -6.37
CA ASP A 173 0.32 -5.25 -4.98
C ASP A 173 1.81 -5.58 -4.82
N TYR A 174 2.58 -4.63 -4.31
CA TYR A 174 4.04 -4.76 -4.23
C TYR A 174 4.56 -4.41 -2.85
N ILE A 175 5.73 -4.97 -2.55
CA ILE A 175 6.68 -4.47 -1.55
C ILE A 175 7.96 -4.15 -2.33
N LEU A 176 8.39 -2.89 -2.26
CA LEU A 176 9.51 -2.31 -2.99
C LEU A 176 10.51 -1.70 -2.00
N THR A 177 11.80 -1.89 -2.26
CA THR A 177 12.91 -1.37 -1.43
C THR A 177 14.13 -1.11 -2.31
N ARG A 178 15.11 -0.34 -1.83
CA ARG A 178 16.44 -0.28 -2.47
C ARG A 178 17.34 -1.43 -2.02
N ASN A 179 17.13 -1.93 -0.81
CA ASN A 179 18.01 -2.89 -0.18
C ASN A 179 17.27 -4.21 0.09
N ILE A 180 17.33 -5.13 -0.87
CA ILE A 180 16.65 -6.43 -0.76
C ILE A 180 17.16 -7.28 0.42
N SER A 181 18.38 -7.02 0.91
CA SER A 181 19.00 -7.79 2.00
C SER A 181 18.32 -7.59 3.36
N ILE A 182 17.46 -6.58 3.50
CA ILE A 182 16.67 -6.39 4.71
C ILE A 182 15.58 -7.45 4.87
N PHE A 183 15.31 -8.24 3.83
CA PHE A 183 14.28 -9.24 3.84
C PHE A 183 14.86 -10.66 3.75
N LYS A 184 14.25 -11.59 4.50
CA LYS A 184 14.62 -13.01 4.55
C LYS A 184 13.78 -13.85 3.60
N GLU A 185 12.47 -13.62 3.63
CA GLU A 185 11.48 -14.46 2.97
C GLU A 185 10.37 -13.59 2.41
N HIS A 186 9.79 -14.04 1.29
CA HIS A 186 8.67 -13.37 0.63
C HIS A 186 7.66 -14.40 0.19
N LYS A 187 6.38 -14.05 0.34
CA LYS A 187 5.29 -14.95 -0.01
C LYS A 187 4.09 -14.15 -0.51
N ILE A 188 3.61 -14.52 -1.70
CA ILE A 188 2.26 -14.17 -2.12
C ILE A 188 1.35 -15.33 -1.72
N TRP A 189 0.33 -15.01 -0.93
CA TRP A 189 -0.61 -16.00 -0.41
C TRP A 189 -1.46 -16.58 -1.54
N ASP A 190 -1.78 -17.86 -1.41
CA ASP A 190 -2.73 -18.48 -2.35
C ASP A 190 -4.15 -17.99 -2.06
N ARG A 191 -4.99 -17.99 -3.09
CA ARG A 191 -6.39 -17.57 -2.95
C ARG A 191 -7.12 -18.52 -1.99
N SER A 192 -7.77 -17.94 -0.98
CA SER A 192 -8.53 -18.69 0.02
C SER A 192 -10.01 -18.32 -0.07
N ALA A 193 -10.90 -19.30 0.13
CA ALA A 193 -12.34 -19.06 0.18
C ALA A 193 -12.77 -18.17 1.36
N THR A 194 -11.92 -18.05 2.39
CA THR A 194 -12.16 -17.19 3.56
C THR A 194 -11.73 -15.74 3.32
N ASN A 195 -10.95 -15.47 2.27
CA ASN A 195 -10.59 -14.11 1.88
C ASN A 195 -11.70 -13.56 0.96
N SER A 196 -12.46 -12.60 1.48
CA SER A 196 -13.53 -11.93 0.72
C SER A 196 -13.00 -10.88 -0.27
N SER A 197 -11.71 -10.52 -0.21
CA SER A 197 -11.09 -9.56 -1.12
C SER A 197 -10.79 -10.18 -2.50
N ALA A 198 -10.78 -9.33 -3.52
CA ALA A 198 -10.23 -9.66 -4.84
C ALA A 198 -8.70 -9.74 -4.83
N HIS A 199 -8.06 -9.21 -3.78
CA HIS A 199 -6.61 -9.21 -3.60
C HIS A 199 -6.17 -10.34 -2.67
N VAL A 200 -4.96 -10.87 -2.87
CA VAL A 200 -4.30 -11.78 -1.93
C VAL A 200 -3.14 -11.08 -1.22
N PRO A 201 -2.90 -11.37 0.07
CA PRO A 201 -1.80 -10.75 0.81
C PRO A 201 -0.42 -11.02 0.21
N VAL A 202 0.42 -9.99 0.25
CA VAL A 202 1.87 -10.08 0.03
C VAL A 202 2.56 -9.95 1.38
N GLU A 203 3.36 -10.95 1.73
CA GLU A 203 4.04 -11.06 3.01
C GLU A 203 5.56 -11.04 2.81
N THR A 204 6.26 -10.38 3.74
CA THR A 204 7.72 -10.45 3.85
C THR A 204 8.15 -10.51 5.31
N ASN A 205 9.29 -11.16 5.56
CA ASN A 205 9.95 -11.20 6.86
C ASN A 205 11.24 -10.38 6.81
N THR A 206 11.40 -9.42 7.72
CA THR A 206 12.64 -8.63 7.80
C THR A 206 13.75 -9.35 8.58
N THR A 207 15.00 -9.04 8.26
CA THR A 207 16.16 -9.55 8.99
C THR A 207 16.30 -8.91 10.38
N SER A 208 15.80 -7.68 10.54
CA SER A 208 15.66 -7.03 11.84
C SER A 208 14.54 -7.67 12.66
N GLY A 209 14.91 -8.34 13.75
CA GLY A 209 14.01 -8.45 14.89
C GLY A 209 13.88 -7.08 15.56
N MET A 210 12.65 -6.67 15.89
CA MET A 210 12.46 -5.60 16.86
C MET A 210 12.93 -6.13 18.23
N LYS A 211 13.69 -5.31 18.95
CA LYS A 211 14.08 -5.62 20.33
C LYS A 211 12.95 -5.25 21.28
#